data_AF-A0A5C9A094-F1
#
_entry.id   AF-A0A5C9A094-F1
#
_cell.length_a   1.000
_cell.length_b   1.000
_cell.length_c   1.000
_cell.angle_alpha   90.00
_cell.angle_beta   90.00
_cell.angle_gamma   90.00
#
_symmetry.space_group_name_H-M   'P 1'
#
loop_
_entity.id
_entity.type
_entity.pdbx_description
1 polymer ?
#
loop_
_entity_poly.entity_id
_entity_poly.type
_entity_poly.pdbx_seq_one_letter_code
_entity_poly.pdbx_strand_id
1 'polypeptide(L)'
;MGQIDDLGDAVSLLITVAITVLFVWLWLGPTIYRPFKNRGLEKFRSFLAGLAARPEDYEYFTTGHIIWSQVSINEIEKIISNMAVRSGGETGPFPALPRFLLHVHEHKRRVYFVPTNAKVFDWDSIPHYEQYVRDRTDDG
;
A
#
# COMPACT_ATOMS: atom_id res chain seq x y z
N MET A 1 -6.74 -44.93 -33.92
CA MET A 1 -6.50 -45.04 -32.46
C MET A 1 -5.60 -43.92 -31.93
N GLY A 2 -4.60 -43.40 -32.65
CA GLY A 2 -3.70 -42.34 -32.08
C GLY A 2 -4.30 -40.94 -31.83
N GLN A 3 -5.41 -40.54 -32.45
CA GLN A 3 -5.94 -39.17 -32.32
C GLN A 3 -6.74 -38.92 -31.02
N ILE A 4 -7.23 -39.98 -30.36
CA ILE A 4 -7.99 -39.90 -29.11
C ILE A 4 -7.01 -39.88 -27.92
N ASP A 5 -5.90 -40.61 -28.03
CA ASP A 5 -4.84 -40.65 -27.03
C ASP A 5 -4.10 -39.29 -26.95
N ASP A 6 -3.80 -38.66 -28.09
CA ASP A 6 -3.20 -37.30 -28.14
C ASP A 6 -4.10 -36.21 -27.52
N LEU A 7 -5.42 -36.32 -27.69
CA LEU A 7 -6.38 -35.38 -27.09
C LEU A 7 -6.46 -35.58 -25.57
N GLY A 8 -6.41 -36.83 -25.10
CA GLY A 8 -6.35 -37.17 -23.67
C GLY A 8 -5.11 -36.62 -22.99
N ASP A 9 -3.95 -36.74 -23.65
CA ASP A 9 -2.68 -36.23 -23.13
C ASP A 9 -2.62 -34.70 -23.12
N ALA A 10 -3.16 -34.03 -24.16
CA ALA A 10 -3.25 -32.57 -24.21
C ALA A 10 -4.18 -31.99 -23.12
N VAL A 11 -5.32 -32.64 -22.87
CA VAL A 11 -6.26 -32.23 -21.80
C VAL A 11 -5.64 -32.48 -20.42
N SER A 12 -4.97 -33.62 -20.23
CA SER A 12 -4.26 -33.93 -18.99
C SER A 12 -3.16 -32.91 -18.68
N LEU A 13 -2.39 -32.51 -19.70
CA LEU A 13 -1.37 -31.47 -19.58
C LEU A 13 -1.98 -30.11 -19.17
N LEU A 14 -3.07 -29.69 -19.82
CA LEU A 14 -3.75 -28.42 -19.50
C LEU A 14 -4.29 -28.42 -18.07
N ILE A 15 -4.89 -29.52 -17.61
CA ILE A 15 -5.36 -29.68 -16.24
C ILE A 15 -4.18 -29.59 -15.26
N THR A 16 -3.08 -30.26 -15.57
CA THR A 16 -1.88 -30.26 -14.71
C THR A 16 -1.27 -28.86 -14.61
N VAL A 17 -1.18 -28.12 -15.71
CA VAL A 17 -0.71 -26.73 -15.74
C VAL A 17 -1.66 -25.84 -14.94
N ALA A 18 -2.97 -25.96 -15.13
CA ALA A 18 -3.96 -25.17 -14.40
C ALA A 18 -3.89 -25.40 -12.88
N ILE A 19 -3.79 -26.67 -12.45
CA ILE A 19 -3.62 -27.03 -11.04
C ILE A 19 -2.31 -26.47 -10.50
N THR A 20 -1.21 -26.59 -11.24
CA THR A 20 0.11 -26.07 -10.83
C THR A 20 0.07 -24.56 -10.66
N VAL A 21 -0.51 -23.83 -11.63
CA VAL A 21 -0.68 -22.37 -11.55
C VAL A 21 -1.55 -22.00 -10.36
N LEU A 22 -2.66 -22.70 -10.13
CA LEU A 22 -3.53 -22.47 -8.98
C LEU A 22 -2.80 -22.71 -7.66
N PHE A 23 -2.00 -23.78 -7.57
CA PHE A 23 -1.21 -24.11 -6.38
C PHE A 23 -0.16 -23.05 -6.09
N VAL A 24 0.55 -22.59 -7.12
CA VAL A 24 1.50 -21.49 -7.03
C VAL A 24 0.79 -20.23 -6.55
N TRP A 25 -0.39 -19.89 -7.10
CA TRP A 25 -1.14 -18.72 -6.67
C TRP A 25 -1.64 -18.80 -5.23
N LEU A 26 -2.20 -19.96 -4.83
CA LEU A 26 -2.68 -20.24 -3.48
C LEU A 26 -1.55 -20.32 -2.46
N TRP A 27 -0.32 -20.66 -2.87
CA TRP A 27 0.83 -20.70 -1.97
C TRP A 27 1.53 -19.34 -1.86
N LEU A 28 1.68 -18.61 -2.97
CA LEU A 28 2.32 -17.29 -2.99
C LEU A 28 1.55 -16.26 -2.17
N GLY A 29 0.22 -16.22 -2.28
CA GLY A 29 -0.66 -15.29 -1.57
C GLY A 29 -0.45 -15.26 -0.05
N PRO A 30 -0.72 -16.36 0.67
CA PRO A 30 -0.57 -16.44 2.12
C PRO A 30 0.88 -16.48 2.58
N THR A 31 1.79 -17.11 1.82
CA THR A 31 3.18 -17.32 2.28
C THR A 31 4.05 -16.10 2.04
N ILE A 32 3.83 -15.37 0.94
CA ILE A 32 4.68 -14.25 0.55
C ILE A 32 3.97 -12.90 0.67
N TYR A 33 2.72 -12.73 0.27
CA TYR A 33 2.08 -11.40 0.35
C TYR A 33 1.57 -11.06 1.75
N ARG A 34 0.94 -12.03 2.44
CA ARG A 34 0.33 -11.82 3.75
C ARG A 34 1.31 -11.32 4.82
N PRO A 35 2.56 -11.85 4.94
CA PRO A 35 3.51 -11.35 5.93
C PRO A 35 3.94 -9.91 5.70
N PHE A 36 4.12 -9.50 4.45
CA PHE A 36 4.57 -8.14 4.09
C PHE A 36 3.47 -7.12 4.34
N LYS A 37 2.23 -7.45 3.94
CA LYS A 37 1.03 -6.68 4.29
C LYS A 37 0.91 -6.54 5.82
N ASN A 38 0.97 -7.66 6.54
CA ASN A 38 0.78 -7.66 7.99
C ASN A 38 1.85 -6.83 8.70
N ARG A 39 3.13 -6.93 8.29
CA ARG A 39 4.20 -6.09 8.84
C ARG A 39 3.99 -4.60 8.59
N GLY A 40 3.48 -4.23 7.41
CA GLY A 40 3.14 -2.83 7.10
C GLY A 40 2.02 -2.30 8.00
N LEU A 41 0.94 -3.08 8.13
CA LEU A 41 -0.20 -2.74 8.98
C LEU A 41 0.17 -2.72 10.47
N GLU A 42 1.02 -3.65 10.91
CA GLU A 42 1.52 -3.69 12.28
C GLU A 42 2.31 -2.43 12.60
N LYS A 43 3.25 -2.00 11.76
CA LYS A 43 3.98 -0.73 11.94
C LYS A 43 3.04 0.47 12.08
N PHE A 44 2.02 0.55 11.23
CA PHE A 44 1.03 1.63 11.29
C PHE A 44 0.22 1.58 12.59
N ARG A 45 -0.28 0.40 12.96
CA ARG A 45 -1.09 0.23 14.18
C ARG A 45 -0.26 0.45 15.45
N SER A 46 0.98 -0.02 15.50
CA SER A 46 1.90 0.22 16.61
C SER A 46 2.20 1.70 16.77
N PHE A 47 2.35 2.45 15.66
CA PHE A 47 2.49 3.90 15.72
C PHE A 47 1.25 4.54 16.36
N LEU A 48 0.05 4.20 15.88
CA LEU A 48 -1.20 4.75 16.44
C LEU A 48 -1.41 4.38 17.91
N ALA A 49 -1.04 3.15 18.30
CA ALA A 49 -1.13 2.69 19.69
C ALA A 49 -0.16 3.43 20.62
N GLY A 50 0.97 3.93 20.09
CA GLY A 50 1.94 4.73 20.81
C GLY A 50 1.54 6.19 21.00
N LEU A 51 0.44 6.65 20.38
CA LEU A 51 -0.03 8.02 20.53
C LEU A 51 -0.78 8.20 21.85
N ALA A 52 -0.35 9.19 22.64
CA ALA A 52 -0.97 9.52 23.93
C ALA A 52 -2.43 9.99 23.77
N ALA A 53 -2.76 10.61 22.64
CA ALA A 53 -4.12 11.00 22.28
C ALA A 53 -4.48 10.43 20.90
N ARG A 54 -5.71 9.93 20.75
CA ARG A 54 -6.20 9.49 19.44
C ARG A 54 -6.35 10.72 18.53
N PRO A 55 -5.75 10.70 17.33
CA PRO A 55 -5.93 11.76 16.34
C PRO A 55 -7.37 11.74 15.82
N GLU A 56 -7.88 12.92 15.49
CA GLU A 56 -9.26 13.12 15.03
C GLU A 56 -9.34 13.04 13.50
N ASP A 57 -8.30 13.53 12.81
CA ASP A 57 -8.20 13.50 11.34
C ASP A 57 -6.92 12.78 10.88
N TYR A 58 -6.98 12.15 9.71
CA TYR A 58 -5.81 11.58 9.03
C TYR A 58 -5.69 12.17 7.62
N GLU A 59 -4.48 12.53 7.25
CA GLU A 59 -4.20 13.20 5.97
C GLU A 59 -3.13 12.45 5.19
N TYR A 60 -3.36 12.36 3.89
CA TYR A 60 -2.55 11.60 2.95
C TYR A 60 -1.69 12.51 2.08
N PHE A 61 -0.40 12.16 1.88
CA PHE A 61 0.55 12.92 1.06
C PHE A 61 1.28 12.04 0.04
N THR A 62 1.08 12.26 -1.26
CA THR A 62 1.89 11.58 -2.29
C THR A 62 3.15 12.35 -2.63
N THR A 63 4.27 11.61 -2.78
CA THR A 63 5.50 12.15 -3.36
C THR A 63 5.34 12.31 -4.88
N GLY A 64 5.69 13.48 -5.43
CA GLY A 64 5.65 13.77 -6.88
C GLY A 64 4.39 14.49 -7.38
N HIS A 65 3.24 14.29 -6.74
CA HIS A 65 2.02 15.08 -6.95
C HIS A 65 1.35 15.24 -5.59
N ILE A 66 1.37 16.44 -5.00
CA ILE A 66 0.90 16.65 -3.63
C ILE A 66 -0.62 16.80 -3.67
N ILE A 67 -1.34 15.71 -3.38
CA ILE A 67 -2.80 15.72 -3.23
C ILE A 67 -3.10 15.71 -1.73
N TRP A 68 -3.68 16.80 -1.24
CA TRP A 68 -4.26 16.87 0.09
C TRP A 68 -5.62 16.16 0.08
N SER A 69 -5.72 15.06 0.82
CA SER A 69 -6.99 14.38 1.00
C SER A 69 -7.11 13.90 2.44
N GLN A 70 -8.23 14.28 3.07
CA GLN A 70 -8.67 13.64 4.30
C GLN A 70 -9.03 12.20 3.97
N VAL A 71 -8.37 11.27 4.65
CA VAL A 71 -8.57 9.84 4.46
C VAL A 71 -8.97 9.21 5.78
N SER A 72 -9.81 8.19 5.71
CA SER A 72 -10.10 7.36 6.87
C SER A 72 -8.93 6.41 7.17
N ILE A 73 -8.86 5.93 8.41
CA ILE A 73 -7.92 4.87 8.82
C ILE A 73 -8.03 3.66 7.88
N ASN A 74 -9.26 3.27 7.51
CA ASN A 74 -9.52 2.15 6.62
C ASN A 74 -8.93 2.36 5.22
N GLU A 75 -8.92 3.60 4.72
CA GLU A 75 -8.29 3.93 3.45
C GLU A 75 -6.76 3.87 3.54
N ILE A 76 -6.16 4.35 4.63
CA ILE A 76 -4.72 4.20 4.86
C ILE A 76 -4.34 2.72 4.92
N GLU A 77 -5.09 1.88 5.63
CA GLU A 77 -4.84 0.43 5.67
C GLU A 77 -4.97 -0.23 4.30
N LYS A 78 -5.94 0.20 3.47
CA LYS A 78 -6.07 -0.24 2.07
C LYS A 78 -4.86 0.18 1.24
N ILE A 79 -4.38 1.41 1.40
CA ILE A 79 -3.20 1.92 0.69
C ILE A 79 -1.97 1.09 1.07
N ILE A 80 -1.70 0.89 2.37
CA ILE A 80 -0.60 0.04 2.86
C ILE A 80 -0.71 -1.38 2.31
N SER A 81 -1.91 -1.94 2.29
CA SER A 81 -2.17 -3.27 1.75
C SER A 81 -1.84 -3.33 0.25
N ASN A 82 -2.24 -2.32 -0.51
CA ASN A 82 -1.96 -2.23 -1.94
C ASN A 82 -0.48 -2.03 -2.23
N MET A 83 0.25 -1.27 -1.40
CA MET A 83 1.69 -1.07 -1.52
C MET A 83 2.47 -2.39 -1.35
N ALA A 84 1.99 -3.30 -0.51
CA ALA A 84 2.61 -4.62 -0.35
C ALA A 84 2.53 -5.48 -1.61
N VAL A 85 1.55 -5.21 -2.49
CA VAL A 85 1.31 -5.93 -3.75
C VAL A 85 1.92 -5.20 -4.94
N ARG A 86 2.02 -3.86 -4.88
CA ARG A 86 2.35 -2.99 -6.02
C ARG A 86 3.71 -2.31 -5.97
N SER A 87 4.55 -2.56 -4.98
CA SER A 87 5.80 -1.82 -4.77
C SER A 87 6.57 -1.52 -6.07
N GLY A 88 6.37 -0.28 -6.51
CA GLY A 88 7.10 0.53 -7.49
C GLY A 88 7.79 -0.19 -8.62
N GLY A 89 7.25 -0.04 -9.84
CA GLY A 89 7.92 0.33 -11.11
C GLY A 89 9.22 -0.34 -11.57
N GLU A 90 10.10 -0.78 -10.67
CA GLU A 90 11.42 -1.34 -10.94
C GLU A 90 11.50 -2.84 -10.62
N THR A 91 10.66 -3.36 -9.71
CA THR A 91 10.81 -4.73 -9.19
C THR A 91 9.78 -5.75 -9.67
N GLY A 92 8.91 -5.43 -10.64
CA GLY A 92 7.89 -6.37 -11.14
C GLY A 92 6.80 -6.71 -10.11
N PRO A 93 5.97 -7.75 -10.33
CA PRO A 93 4.84 -8.11 -9.46
C PRO A 93 5.28 -8.83 -8.17
N PHE A 94 6.41 -8.43 -7.59
CA PHE A 94 6.94 -9.06 -6.40
C PHE A 94 6.51 -8.31 -5.14
N PRO A 95 6.18 -9.04 -4.07
CA PRO A 95 5.81 -8.41 -2.81
C PRO A 95 7.01 -7.64 -2.26
N ALA A 96 6.77 -6.41 -1.83
CA ALA A 96 7.76 -5.65 -1.09
C ALA A 96 7.17 -5.06 0.19
N LEU A 97 8.06 -4.72 1.11
CA LEU A 97 7.65 -4.09 2.35
C LEU A 97 7.09 -2.70 2.03
N PRO A 98 5.84 -2.39 2.43
CA PRO A 98 5.31 -1.04 2.29
C PRO A 98 6.24 -0.05 2.98
N ARG A 99 6.69 0.96 2.23
CA ARG A 99 7.52 2.05 2.74
C ARG A 99 6.69 3.32 2.81
N PHE A 100 6.57 3.85 4.01
CA PHE A 100 5.80 5.06 4.27
C PHE A 100 6.40 5.77 5.47
N LEU A 101 6.11 7.06 5.58
CA LEU A 101 6.46 7.89 6.72
C LEU A 101 5.19 8.34 7.43
N LEU A 102 5.28 8.47 8.75
CA LEU A 102 4.20 8.88 9.62
C LEU A 102 4.67 10.03 10.50
N HIS A 103 3.82 11.03 10.68
CA HIS A 103 4.08 12.15 11.58
C HIS A 103 2.80 12.59 12.27
N VAL A 104 2.91 13.04 13.51
CA VAL A 104 1.78 13.57 14.27
C VAL A 104 1.93 15.08 14.37
N HIS A 105 0.92 15.80 13.91
CA HIS A 105 0.84 17.22 14.14
C HIS A 105 0.04 17.47 15.42
N GLU A 106 0.75 17.61 16.55
CA GLU A 106 0.15 17.69 17.89
C GLU A 106 -0.90 18.81 18.00
N HIS A 107 -0.58 20.01 17.52
CA HIS A 107 -1.47 21.17 17.62
C HIS A 107 -2.79 21.04 16.84
N LYS A 108 -2.79 20.24 15.77
CA LYS A 108 -3.98 20.01 14.93
C LYS A 108 -4.64 18.68 15.21
N ARG A 109 -4.04 17.85 16.08
CA ARG A 109 -4.47 16.49 16.40
C ARG A 109 -4.65 15.61 15.15
N ARG A 110 -3.74 15.76 14.18
CA ARG A 110 -3.75 15.03 12.90
C ARG A 110 -2.56 14.09 12.75
N VAL A 111 -2.74 13.03 11.98
CA VAL A 111 -1.65 12.17 11.51
C VAL A 111 -1.44 12.33 10.02
N TYR A 112 -0.21 12.63 9.65
CA TYR A 112 0.24 12.70 8.27
C TYR A 112 0.80 11.35 7.83
N PHE A 113 0.27 10.82 6.74
CA PHE A 113 0.71 9.59 6.11
C PHE A 113 1.30 9.87 4.73
N VAL A 114 2.56 9.47 4.53
CA VAL A 114 3.29 9.69 3.27
C VAL A 114 3.76 8.35 2.69
N PRO A 115 3.11 7.77 1.67
CA PRO A 115 3.67 6.64 0.94
C PRO A 115 4.89 7.10 0.14
N THR A 116 6.06 6.57 0.48
CA THR A 116 7.29 6.94 -0.21
C THR A 116 8.38 5.88 -0.04
N ASN A 117 9.20 5.74 -1.08
CA ASN A 117 10.44 4.98 -1.01
C ASN A 117 11.61 5.82 -0.49
N ALA A 118 11.43 7.14 -0.36
CA ALA A 118 12.42 8.06 0.18
C ALA A 118 12.63 7.84 1.68
N LYS A 119 13.88 7.98 2.14
CA LYS A 119 14.22 7.86 3.56
C LYS A 119 13.95 9.12 4.37
N VAL A 120 13.80 10.26 3.69
CA VAL A 120 13.67 11.58 4.30
C VAL A 120 12.51 12.30 3.62
N PHE A 121 11.63 12.88 4.43
CA PHE A 121 10.60 13.83 4.02
C PHE A 121 10.77 15.07 4.88
N ASP A 122 10.74 16.23 4.25
CA ASP A 122 10.86 17.50 4.95
C ASP A 122 9.51 17.87 5.57
N TRP A 123 9.35 17.61 6.87
CA TRP A 123 8.10 17.89 7.58
C TRP A 123 7.84 19.40 7.74
N ASP A 124 8.89 20.22 7.73
CA ASP A 124 8.77 21.68 7.87
C ASP A 124 8.19 22.33 6.60
N SER A 125 8.14 21.59 5.49
CA SER A 125 7.47 22.03 4.27
C SER A 125 5.93 21.96 4.35
N ILE A 126 5.36 21.25 5.32
CA ILE A 126 3.90 21.05 5.44
C ILE A 126 3.11 22.37 5.57
N PRO A 127 3.47 23.31 6.46
CA PRO A 127 2.74 24.58 6.59
C PRO A 127 2.71 25.39 5.28
N HIS A 128 3.81 25.37 4.52
CA HIS A 128 3.88 26.05 3.22
C HIS A 128 2.93 25.42 2.20
N TYR A 129 2.76 24.09 2.24
CA TYR A 129 1.81 23.39 1.38
C TYR A 129 0.35 23.62 1.78
N GLU A 130 0.06 23.64 3.08
CA GLU A 130 -1.28 23.97 3.57
C GLU A 130 -1.74 25.36 3.10
N GLN A 131 -0.82 26.33 3.14
CA GLN A 131 -1.07 27.67 2.64
C GLN A 131 -1.34 27.66 1.14
N TYR A 132 -0.50 26.98 0.35
CA TYR A 132 -0.71 26.84 -1.09
C TYR A 132 -2.07 26.24 -1.47
N VAL A 133 -2.52 25.20 -0.75
CA VAL A 133 -3.83 24.59 -1.00
C VAL A 133 -4.96 25.56 -0.66
N ARG A 134 -4.85 26.30 0.45
CA ARG A 134 -5.84 27.30 0.85
C ARG A 134 -5.97 28.39 -0.21
N ASP A 135 -4.86 28.99 -0.61
CA ASP A 135 -4.83 30.07 -1.61
C ASP A 135 -5.49 29.63 -2.93
N ARG A 136 -5.25 28.38 -3.35
CA ARG A 136 -5.85 27.83 -4.58
C ARG A 136 -7.34 27.49 -4.46
N THR A 137 -7.85 27.29 -3.26
CA THR A 137 -9.26 26.98 -3.00
C THR A 137 -10.08 28.26 -2.87
N ASP A 138 -9.47 29.36 -2.39
CA ASP A 138 -10.11 30.66 -2.24
C ASP A 138 -10.22 31.43 -3.58
N ASP A 139 -9.41 31.07 -4.59
CA ASP A 139 -9.41 31.65 -5.94
C ASP A 139 -10.42 31.01 -6.92
N GLY A 140 -11.24 30.04 -6.46
CA GLY A 140 -12.21 29.28 -7.28
C GLY A 140 -13.66 29.51 -6.89
#